data_AF-A0A1W6NZF4-F1
#
_entry.id   AF-A0A1W6NZF4-F1
#
_cell.length_a   1.000
_cell.length_b   1.000
_cell.length_c   1.000
_cell.angle_alpha   90.00
_cell.angle_beta   90.00
_cell.angle_gamma   90.00
#
_symmetry.space_group_name_H-M   'P 1'
#
loop_
_entity.id
_entity.type
_entity.pdbx_description
1 polymer ?
#
loop_
_entity_poly.entity_id
_entity_poly.type
_entity_poly.pdbx_seq_one_letter_code
_entity_poly.pdbx_strand_id
1 'polypeptide(L)'
;MDLGQDLAEITAGIDHLYRTTPRSDGFLDREGLIPVAVAPVTARQFGAYDDARAALDALSARIPSGAETAVRAAYLAEMVDSLHALIDTFTGVPITFAERLQRQMRVDTTVVPQAILDGYRQTIRDALDEMGYRGGDLPDDLAQWEADNAVPRDKVLAVMAELQIAARARVMKIMDPALTAGMADEWMDPQDVSGAPFSAYCDYPTRRMLINLDFPYTRFGLKHLATHEAFPGHTVHLKHREMMVAAGKMPLDGAQVVTSSASSALFEGIADNGIFFLDWVEGPSDVLGVALQRLRSATRCNAAWMMHAEGKSLDEIVPVIAAQAFQTPETARGRLAFLTHDLRMPFVYAYWSGDQAVHAAWTSLQPEQRGAFWRDIYGTMHTPRTLASVYG
;
A
#
# COMPACT_ATOMS: atom_id res chain seq x y z
N MET A 1 -24.11 13.98 15.22
CA MET A 1 -22.83 13.31 15.51
C MET A 1 -22.06 13.26 14.21
N ASP A 2 -20.81 13.71 14.23
CA ASP A 2 -19.95 13.73 13.04
C ASP A 2 -19.75 12.30 12.51
N LEU A 3 -19.97 12.10 11.21
CA LEU A 3 -19.85 10.78 10.57
C LEU A 3 -18.42 10.25 10.62
N GLY A 4 -17.42 11.15 10.51
CA GLY A 4 -16.01 10.76 10.55
C GLY A 4 -15.59 10.29 11.94
N GLN A 5 -15.97 11.03 12.99
CA GLN A 5 -15.80 10.58 14.37
C GLN A 5 -16.48 9.22 14.63
N ASP A 6 -17.73 9.07 14.20
CA ASP A 6 -18.51 7.84 14.41
C ASP A 6 -17.83 6.62 13.75
N LEU A 7 -17.37 6.76 12.50
CA LEU A 7 -16.62 5.73 11.79
C LEU A 7 -15.31 5.38 12.52
N ALA A 8 -14.55 6.37 12.99
CA ALA A 8 -13.28 6.16 13.68
C ALA A 8 -13.46 5.37 14.99
N GLU A 9 -14.45 5.75 15.80
CA GLU A 9 -14.77 5.09 17.07
C GLU A 9 -15.26 3.65 16.86
N ILE A 10 -16.11 3.41 15.86
CA ILE A 10 -16.57 2.07 15.50
C ILE A 10 -15.39 1.21 15.02
N THR A 11 -14.53 1.73 14.15
CA THR A 11 -13.38 1.01 13.62
C THR A 11 -12.39 0.64 14.73
N ALA A 12 -12.14 1.55 15.67
CA ALA A 12 -11.33 1.27 16.86
C ALA A 12 -11.98 0.23 17.79
N GLY A 13 -13.30 0.20 17.89
CA GLY A 13 -14.03 -0.85 18.60
C GLY A 13 -13.90 -2.24 17.94
N ILE A 14 -13.96 -2.29 16.61
CA ILE A 14 -13.74 -3.54 15.84
C ILE A 14 -12.29 -4.03 16.02
N ASP A 15 -11.32 -3.14 15.97
CA ASP A 15 -9.91 -3.45 16.25
C ASP A 15 -9.72 -3.98 17.68
N HIS A 16 -10.40 -3.40 18.67
CA HIS A 16 -10.37 -3.90 20.04
C HIS A 16 -10.93 -5.34 20.16
N LEU A 17 -12.08 -5.61 19.54
CA LEU A 17 -12.62 -6.98 19.45
C LEU A 17 -11.65 -7.94 18.75
N TYR A 18 -11.01 -7.48 17.67
CA TYR A 18 -10.00 -8.26 16.95
C TYR A 18 -8.82 -8.63 17.87
N ARG A 19 -8.26 -7.67 18.60
CA ARG A 19 -7.10 -7.92 19.47
C ARG A 19 -7.41 -8.78 20.70
N THR A 20 -8.66 -8.81 21.15
CA THR A 20 -9.09 -9.53 22.37
C THR A 20 -9.65 -10.92 22.08
N THR A 21 -9.99 -11.22 20.83
CA THR A 21 -10.41 -12.55 20.41
C THR A 21 -9.19 -13.48 20.30
N PRO A 22 -9.18 -14.68 20.91
CA PRO A 22 -8.05 -15.60 20.85
C PRO A 22 -7.62 -15.92 19.41
N ARG A 23 -6.36 -15.65 19.07
CA ARG A 23 -5.70 -15.93 17.77
C ARG A 23 -4.26 -16.37 18.00
N SER A 24 -3.51 -16.67 16.94
CA SER A 24 -2.07 -16.91 17.03
C SER A 24 -1.31 -15.68 17.57
N ASP A 25 -0.17 -15.90 18.23
CA ASP A 25 0.66 -14.82 18.79
C ASP A 25 1.61 -14.17 17.76
N GLY A 26 1.30 -14.28 16.46
CA GLY A 26 2.15 -13.79 15.37
C GLY A 26 2.29 -12.26 15.37
N PHE A 27 3.39 -11.75 14.80
CA PHE A 27 3.62 -10.30 14.66
C PHE A 27 2.41 -9.60 14.01
N LEU A 28 1.86 -10.19 12.95
CA LEU A 28 0.74 -9.65 12.17
C LEU A 28 -0.58 -9.66 12.95
N ASP A 29 -0.80 -10.62 13.84
CA ASP A 29 -1.97 -10.66 14.72
C ASP A 29 -1.90 -9.55 15.78
N ARG A 30 -0.70 -9.28 16.32
CA ARG A 30 -0.47 -8.20 17.29
C ARG A 30 -0.58 -6.81 16.69
N GLU A 31 -0.37 -6.68 15.38
CA GLU A 31 -0.47 -5.41 14.68
C GLU A 31 -1.93 -4.92 14.58
N GLY A 32 -2.89 -5.86 14.58
CA GLY A 32 -4.32 -5.60 14.57
C GLY A 32 -4.84 -5.02 13.25
N LEU A 33 -6.09 -4.57 13.28
CA LEU A 33 -6.74 -3.92 12.16
C LEU A 33 -6.23 -2.48 11.95
N ILE A 34 -5.89 -1.78 13.04
CA ILE A 34 -5.35 -0.41 13.01
C ILE A 34 -3.88 -0.45 13.44
N PRO A 35 -2.92 -0.62 12.51
CA PRO A 35 -1.49 -0.63 12.82
C PRO A 35 -0.97 0.75 13.25
N VAL A 36 -1.54 1.82 12.70
CA VAL A 36 -1.11 3.20 12.95
C VAL A 36 -2.34 4.10 13.09
N ALA A 37 -2.34 4.94 14.13
CA ALA A 37 -3.25 6.07 14.28
C ALA A 37 -2.45 7.34 14.58
N VAL A 38 -2.68 8.41 13.82
CA VAL A 38 -1.97 9.69 13.95
C VAL A 38 -2.67 10.67 14.90
N ALA A 39 -3.80 10.27 15.47
CA ALA A 39 -4.48 10.97 16.54
C ALA A 39 -5.16 9.97 17.49
N PRO A 40 -5.37 10.31 18.77
CA PRO A 40 -6.12 9.46 19.69
C PRO A 40 -7.56 9.25 19.22
N VAL A 41 -8.01 8.00 19.22
CA VAL A 41 -9.41 7.64 18.94
C VAL A 41 -9.93 6.78 20.08
N THR A 42 -11.03 7.21 20.70
CA THR A 42 -11.69 6.43 21.75
C THR A 42 -12.44 5.26 21.11
N ALA A 43 -12.02 4.03 21.39
CA ALA A 43 -12.71 2.85 20.89
C ALA A 43 -14.14 2.76 21.45
N ARG A 44 -15.13 2.64 20.57
CA ARG A 44 -16.49 2.29 20.96
C ARG A 44 -16.48 0.89 21.56
N GLN A 45 -17.08 0.77 22.75
CA GLN A 45 -17.16 -0.51 23.44
C GLN A 45 -18.25 -1.37 22.79
N PHE A 46 -17.87 -2.58 22.39
CA PHE A 46 -18.77 -3.59 21.84
C PHE A 46 -18.61 -4.87 22.66
N GLY A 47 -19.72 -5.55 22.96
CA GLY A 47 -19.69 -6.86 23.62
C GLY A 47 -19.41 -7.99 22.63
N ALA A 48 -19.88 -7.84 21.39
CA ALA A 48 -19.64 -8.78 20.30
C ALA A 48 -19.60 -8.05 18.95
N TYR A 49 -19.19 -8.77 17.90
CA TYR A 49 -19.15 -8.26 16.53
C TYR A 49 -20.53 -7.85 15.99
N ASP A 50 -21.62 -8.43 16.48
CA ASP A 50 -22.98 -8.04 16.09
C ASP A 50 -23.34 -6.62 16.58
N ASP A 51 -22.81 -6.18 17.73
CA ASP A 51 -22.98 -4.80 18.20
C ASP A 51 -22.27 -3.82 17.26
N ALA A 52 -21.08 -4.20 16.76
CA ALA A 52 -20.33 -3.40 15.80
C ALA A 52 -21.06 -3.33 14.44
N ARG A 53 -21.67 -4.43 13.97
CA ARG A 53 -22.51 -4.43 12.76
C ARG A 53 -23.70 -3.48 12.90
N ALA A 54 -24.42 -3.55 14.01
CA ALA A 54 -25.56 -2.66 14.26
C ALA A 54 -25.14 -1.17 14.27
N ALA A 55 -23.95 -0.87 14.82
CA ALA A 55 -23.40 0.48 14.78
C ALA A 55 -23.02 0.93 13.36
N LEU A 56 -22.45 0.05 12.54
CA LEU A 56 -22.15 0.30 11.14
C LEU A 56 -23.43 0.53 10.31
N ASP A 57 -24.47 -0.25 10.53
CA ASP A 57 -25.77 -0.09 9.86
C ASP A 57 -26.42 1.26 10.22
N ALA A 58 -26.36 1.64 11.49
CA ALA A 58 -26.84 2.94 11.96
C ALA A 58 -26.04 4.11 11.38
N LEU A 59 -24.72 3.95 11.22
CA LEU A 59 -23.87 4.91 10.52
C LEU A 59 -24.27 5.00 9.04
N SER A 60 -24.40 3.87 8.35
CA SER A 60 -24.79 3.76 6.94
C SER A 60 -26.08 4.52 6.63
N ALA A 61 -27.11 4.34 7.47
CA ALA A 61 -28.41 5.02 7.33
C ALA A 61 -28.32 6.56 7.39
N ARG A 62 -27.28 7.12 8.01
CA ARG A 62 -27.07 8.57 8.16
C ARG A 62 -26.19 9.16 7.07
N ILE A 63 -25.44 8.35 6.32
CA ILE A 63 -24.52 8.83 5.27
C ILE A 63 -25.23 9.72 4.23
N PRO A 64 -26.41 9.34 3.66
CA PRO A 64 -27.03 10.12 2.59
C PRO A 64 -27.42 11.55 2.96
N SER A 65 -27.73 11.81 4.23
CA SER A 65 -28.14 13.14 4.72
C SER A 65 -27.05 13.86 5.51
N GLY A 66 -25.99 13.16 5.92
CA GLY A 66 -24.94 13.71 6.79
C GLY A 66 -23.60 13.97 6.11
N ALA A 67 -23.31 13.36 4.96
CA ALA A 67 -22.03 13.56 4.27
C ALA A 67 -21.98 14.89 3.52
N GLU A 68 -20.83 15.57 3.58
CA GLU A 68 -20.65 16.92 3.05
C GLU A 68 -20.58 16.94 1.51
N THR A 69 -20.11 15.86 0.90
CA THR A 69 -19.97 15.71 -0.54
C THR A 69 -20.35 14.32 -1.01
N ALA A 70 -20.66 14.17 -2.30
CA ALA A 70 -20.96 12.87 -2.90
C ALA A 70 -19.77 11.90 -2.81
N VAL A 71 -18.54 12.39 -2.99
CA VAL A 71 -17.30 11.60 -2.85
C VAL A 71 -17.15 11.11 -1.42
N ARG A 72 -17.40 11.98 -0.43
CA ARG A 72 -17.35 11.60 0.99
C ARG A 72 -18.41 10.57 1.34
N ALA A 73 -19.63 10.74 0.84
CA ALA A 73 -20.71 9.76 1.03
C ALA A 73 -20.32 8.39 0.46
N ALA A 74 -19.76 8.36 -0.75
CA ALA A 74 -19.31 7.13 -1.40
C ALA A 74 -18.16 6.46 -0.64
N TYR A 75 -17.15 7.21 -0.19
CA TYR A 75 -16.06 6.66 0.61
C TYR A 75 -16.57 6.05 1.92
N LEU A 76 -17.43 6.77 2.66
CA LEU A 76 -17.99 6.28 3.92
C LEU A 76 -18.81 5.00 3.71
N ALA A 77 -19.62 4.94 2.66
CA ALA A 77 -20.40 3.75 2.34
C ALA A 77 -19.49 2.55 1.99
N GLU A 78 -18.43 2.80 1.22
CA GLU A 78 -17.45 1.78 0.86
C GLU A 78 -16.60 1.33 2.06
N MET A 79 -16.29 2.23 2.99
CA MET A 79 -15.60 1.86 4.22
C MET A 79 -16.51 1.04 5.15
N VAL A 80 -17.78 1.40 5.29
CA VAL A 80 -18.76 0.64 6.08
C VAL A 80 -18.92 -0.79 5.54
N ASP A 81 -19.15 -0.98 4.24
CA ASP A 81 -19.28 -2.34 3.68
C ASP A 81 -17.95 -3.13 3.70
N SER A 82 -16.80 -2.44 3.67
CA SER A 82 -15.49 -3.06 3.89
C SER A 82 -15.34 -3.60 5.32
N LEU A 83 -15.76 -2.82 6.31
CA LEU A 83 -15.78 -3.25 7.72
C LEU A 83 -16.77 -4.40 7.94
N HIS A 84 -17.95 -4.41 7.28
CA HIS A 84 -18.85 -5.56 7.33
C HIS A 84 -18.19 -6.83 6.78
N ALA A 85 -17.48 -6.76 5.65
CA ALA A 85 -16.77 -7.91 5.08
C ALA A 85 -15.62 -8.41 5.99
N LEU A 86 -14.94 -7.50 6.68
CA LEU A 86 -13.97 -7.85 7.73
C LEU A 86 -14.64 -8.57 8.91
N ILE A 87 -15.80 -8.08 9.37
CA ILE A 87 -16.55 -8.76 10.43
C ILE A 87 -17.04 -10.14 9.95
N ASP A 88 -17.51 -10.28 8.70
CA ASP A 88 -17.88 -11.59 8.09
C ASP A 88 -16.71 -12.57 8.22
N THR A 89 -15.51 -12.11 7.83
CA THR A 89 -14.26 -12.86 7.94
C THR A 89 -13.95 -13.25 9.40
N PHE A 90 -13.97 -12.30 10.33
CA PHE A 90 -13.62 -12.54 11.74
C PHE A 90 -14.60 -13.45 12.48
N THR A 91 -15.85 -13.49 12.03
CA THR A 91 -16.92 -14.31 12.62
C THR A 91 -17.12 -15.65 11.89
N GLY A 92 -16.34 -15.93 10.85
CA GLY A 92 -16.42 -17.17 10.08
C GLY A 92 -17.67 -17.28 9.21
N VAL A 93 -18.33 -16.15 8.91
CA VAL A 93 -19.41 -16.11 7.92
C VAL A 93 -18.79 -16.39 6.54
N PRO A 94 -19.35 -17.33 5.74
CA PRO A 94 -18.81 -17.63 4.42
C PRO A 94 -18.75 -16.40 3.52
N ILE A 95 -17.55 -16.06 3.06
CA ILE A 95 -17.29 -14.99 2.09
C ILE A 95 -16.20 -15.48 1.13
N THR A 96 -16.43 -15.35 -0.17
CA THR A 96 -15.47 -15.80 -1.18
C THR A 96 -14.28 -14.83 -1.26
N PHE A 97 -13.14 -15.29 -1.78
CA PHE A 97 -12.00 -14.40 -1.97
C PHE A 97 -12.33 -13.24 -2.93
N ALA A 98 -13.09 -13.50 -4.00
CA ALA A 98 -13.56 -12.46 -4.91
C ALA A 98 -14.42 -11.39 -4.22
N GLU A 99 -15.34 -11.80 -3.34
CA GLU A 99 -16.15 -10.86 -2.55
C GLU A 99 -15.28 -10.04 -1.59
N ARG A 100 -14.24 -10.62 -1.00
CA ARG A 100 -13.28 -9.86 -0.17
C ARG A 100 -12.52 -8.83 -1.01
N LEU A 101 -12.09 -9.15 -2.22
CA LEU A 101 -11.46 -8.17 -3.09
C LEU A 101 -12.40 -7.00 -3.42
N GLN A 102 -13.65 -7.29 -3.78
CA GLN A 102 -14.62 -6.26 -4.16
C GLN A 102 -15.18 -5.45 -2.98
N ARG A 103 -15.55 -6.10 -1.88
CA ARG A 103 -16.19 -5.46 -0.71
C ARG A 103 -15.16 -4.94 0.27
N GLN A 104 -14.19 -5.77 0.65
CA GLN A 104 -13.17 -5.43 1.64
C GLN A 104 -12.09 -4.52 1.04
N MET A 105 -11.49 -4.88 -0.10
CA MET A 105 -10.36 -4.11 -0.68
C MET A 105 -10.76 -3.03 -1.70
N ARG A 106 -12.00 -3.05 -2.19
CA ARG A 106 -12.52 -2.16 -3.26
C ARG A 106 -11.73 -2.24 -4.56
N VAL A 107 -11.30 -3.45 -4.91
CA VAL A 107 -10.63 -3.75 -6.17
C VAL A 107 -11.42 -4.78 -6.97
N ASP A 108 -11.56 -4.53 -8.27
CA ASP A 108 -12.29 -5.45 -9.17
C ASP A 108 -11.38 -6.54 -9.76
N THR A 109 -10.06 -6.38 -9.62
CA THR A 109 -9.09 -7.32 -10.18
C THR A 109 -9.09 -8.61 -9.38
N THR A 110 -9.30 -9.73 -10.06
CA THR A 110 -9.14 -11.08 -9.52
C THR A 110 -7.78 -11.65 -9.89
N VAL A 111 -7.56 -11.89 -11.18
CA VAL A 111 -6.27 -12.30 -11.76
C VAL A 111 -5.77 -11.16 -12.64
N VAL A 112 -4.50 -10.78 -12.46
CA VAL A 112 -3.83 -9.86 -13.38
C VAL A 112 -3.61 -10.57 -14.72
N PRO A 113 -4.18 -10.07 -15.83
CA PRO A 113 -4.12 -10.73 -17.13
C PRO A 113 -2.68 -10.91 -17.65
N GLN A 114 -2.45 -12.01 -18.36
CA GLN A 114 -1.15 -12.33 -18.95
C GLN A 114 -0.63 -11.20 -19.86
N ALA A 115 -1.51 -10.54 -20.61
CA ALA A 115 -1.13 -9.42 -21.48
C ALA A 115 -0.52 -8.24 -20.70
N ILE A 116 -0.94 -7.98 -19.46
CA ILE A 116 -0.33 -6.96 -18.61
C ILE A 116 1.06 -7.40 -18.16
N LEU A 117 1.20 -8.66 -17.73
CA LEU A 117 2.49 -9.22 -17.31
C LEU A 117 3.50 -9.20 -18.47
N ASP A 118 3.06 -9.55 -19.68
CA ASP A 118 3.89 -9.50 -20.89
C ASP A 118 4.27 -8.07 -21.26
N GLY A 119 3.38 -7.10 -21.05
CA GLY A 119 3.70 -5.68 -21.18
C GLY A 119 4.86 -5.25 -20.27
N TYR A 120 4.84 -5.63 -18.99
CA TYR A 120 5.96 -5.36 -18.09
C TYR A 120 7.25 -6.06 -18.53
N ARG A 121 7.18 -7.32 -18.98
CA ARG A 121 8.35 -8.05 -19.50
C ARG A 121 8.93 -7.38 -20.74
N GLN A 122 8.09 -6.86 -21.62
CA GLN A 122 8.54 -6.11 -22.79
C GLN A 122 9.27 -4.84 -22.38
N THR A 123 8.72 -4.05 -21.44
CA THR A 123 9.39 -2.86 -20.91
C THR A 123 10.75 -3.19 -20.28
N ILE A 124 10.84 -4.29 -19.51
CA ILE A 124 12.11 -4.75 -18.93
C ILE A 124 13.11 -5.10 -20.05
N ARG A 125 12.67 -5.86 -21.07
CA ARG A 125 13.50 -6.23 -22.22
C ARG A 125 14.02 -5.01 -22.98
N ASP A 126 13.16 -4.04 -23.28
CA ASP A 126 13.52 -2.83 -24.02
C ASP A 126 14.55 -1.99 -23.23
N ALA A 127 14.36 -1.85 -21.92
CA ALA A 127 15.29 -1.12 -21.07
C ALA A 127 16.66 -1.82 -20.93
N LEU A 128 16.68 -3.15 -20.80
CA LEU A 128 17.93 -3.94 -20.81
C LEU A 128 18.68 -3.78 -22.14
N ASP A 129 17.94 -3.81 -23.26
CA ASP A 129 18.46 -3.59 -24.60
C ASP A 129 19.12 -2.23 -24.76
N GLU A 130 18.48 -1.16 -24.27
CA GLU A 130 19.01 0.19 -24.29
C GLU A 130 20.31 0.32 -23.49
N MET A 131 20.41 -0.40 -22.36
CA MET A 131 21.61 -0.44 -21.52
C MET A 131 22.69 -1.41 -22.03
N GLY A 132 22.42 -2.18 -23.09
CA GLY A 132 23.39 -3.08 -23.71
C GLY A 132 23.47 -4.49 -23.11
N TYR A 133 22.59 -4.86 -22.19
CA TYR A 133 22.46 -6.24 -21.70
C TYR A 133 21.75 -7.05 -22.79
N ARG A 134 22.48 -7.69 -23.70
CA ARG A 134 21.93 -8.42 -24.87
C ARG A 134 22.58 -9.81 -25.03
N GLY A 135 23.17 -10.32 -23.96
CA GLY A 135 24.06 -11.49 -23.99
C GLY A 135 23.35 -12.81 -23.78
N GLY A 136 22.21 -12.80 -23.08
CA GLY A 136 21.42 -13.98 -22.74
C GLY A 136 19.93 -13.84 -23.08
N ASP A 137 19.11 -14.68 -22.46
CA ASP A 137 17.67 -14.49 -22.45
C ASP A 137 17.25 -13.44 -21.40
N LEU A 138 15.95 -13.13 -21.33
CA LEU A 138 15.44 -12.09 -20.43
C LEU A 138 15.78 -12.36 -18.94
N PRO A 139 15.57 -13.58 -18.39
CA PRO A 139 16.04 -13.93 -17.05
C PRO A 139 17.54 -13.70 -16.82
N ASP A 140 18.40 -14.17 -17.74
CA ASP A 140 19.86 -14.08 -17.58
C ASP A 140 20.35 -12.63 -17.61
N ASP A 141 19.89 -11.84 -18.59
CA ASP A 141 20.26 -10.42 -18.71
C ASP A 141 19.72 -9.60 -17.52
N LEU A 142 18.52 -9.91 -17.02
CA LEU A 142 17.96 -9.26 -15.84
C LEU A 142 18.75 -9.59 -14.58
N ALA A 143 19.14 -10.85 -14.39
CA ALA A 143 19.96 -11.27 -13.24
C ALA A 143 21.33 -10.59 -13.26
N GLN A 144 21.94 -10.47 -14.44
CA GLN A 144 23.20 -9.73 -14.62
C GLN A 144 23.01 -8.24 -14.27
N TRP A 145 21.94 -7.60 -14.73
CA TRP A 145 21.63 -6.22 -14.35
C TRP A 145 21.40 -6.07 -12.84
N GLU A 146 20.65 -6.97 -12.19
CA GLU A 146 20.43 -6.93 -10.73
C GLU A 146 21.76 -7.08 -9.97
N ALA A 147 22.68 -7.93 -10.44
CA ALA A 147 24.00 -8.10 -9.85
C ALA A 147 24.89 -6.85 -10.02
N ASP A 148 24.92 -6.25 -11.22
CA ASP A 148 25.71 -5.05 -11.51
C ASP A 148 25.20 -3.80 -10.77
N ASN A 149 23.92 -3.79 -10.41
CA ASN A 149 23.27 -2.67 -9.71
C ASN A 149 23.03 -2.95 -8.21
N ALA A 150 23.52 -4.06 -7.68
CA ALA A 150 23.35 -4.44 -6.28
C ALA A 150 24.09 -3.48 -5.34
N VAL A 151 23.41 -3.03 -4.29
CA VAL A 151 24.02 -2.26 -3.20
C VAL A 151 24.60 -3.24 -2.18
N PRO A 152 25.90 -3.14 -1.83
CA PRO A 152 26.48 -4.00 -0.79
C PRO A 152 25.71 -3.90 0.52
N ARG A 153 25.50 -5.03 1.21
CA ARG A 153 24.66 -5.11 2.43
C ARG A 153 25.08 -4.09 3.49
N ASP A 154 26.38 -3.88 3.70
CA ASP A 154 26.93 -2.92 4.67
C ASP A 154 26.73 -1.44 4.26
N LYS A 155 26.31 -1.18 3.01
CA LYS A 155 26.04 0.15 2.47
C LYS A 155 24.55 0.49 2.37
N VAL A 156 23.66 -0.49 2.53
CA VAL A 156 22.21 -0.29 2.32
C VAL A 156 21.66 0.88 3.14
N LEU A 157 21.92 0.93 4.45
CA LEU A 157 21.40 2.00 5.31
C LEU A 157 21.95 3.38 4.94
N ALA A 158 23.23 3.46 4.54
CA ALA A 158 23.84 4.72 4.13
C ALA A 158 23.28 5.24 2.80
N VAL A 159 23.13 4.35 1.81
CA VAL A 159 22.52 4.69 0.52
C VAL A 159 21.04 5.06 0.69
N MET A 160 20.33 4.36 1.58
CA MET A 160 18.97 4.69 1.95
C MET A 160 18.85 6.12 2.51
N ALA A 161 19.71 6.48 3.46
CA ALA A 161 19.73 7.83 4.04
C ALA A 161 20.03 8.90 2.97
N GLU A 162 21.00 8.65 2.09
CA GLU A 162 21.30 9.54 0.96
C GLU A 162 20.08 9.76 0.06
N LEU A 163 19.40 8.67 -0.31
CA LEU A 163 18.21 8.72 -1.17
C LEU A 163 17.03 9.41 -0.48
N GLN A 164 16.84 9.20 0.82
CA GLN A 164 15.79 9.88 1.58
C GLN A 164 16.04 11.40 1.66
N ILE A 165 17.29 11.84 1.81
CA ILE A 165 17.65 13.27 1.76
C ILE A 165 17.31 13.85 0.38
N ALA A 166 17.68 13.16 -0.70
CA ALA A 166 17.38 13.59 -2.06
C ALA A 166 15.87 13.62 -2.34
N ALA A 167 15.13 12.63 -1.84
CA ALA A 167 13.68 12.54 -1.94
C ALA A 167 12.99 13.71 -1.22
N ARG A 168 13.40 14.01 0.02
CA ARG A 168 12.89 15.15 0.79
C ARG A 168 13.19 16.47 0.08
N ALA A 169 14.41 16.66 -0.44
CA ALA A 169 14.76 17.86 -1.19
C ALA A 169 13.88 18.04 -2.45
N ARG A 170 13.54 16.96 -3.15
CA ARG A 170 12.60 16.97 -4.28
C ARG A 170 11.17 17.30 -3.83
N VAL A 171 10.68 16.70 -2.75
CA VAL A 171 9.37 17.04 -2.15
C VAL A 171 9.26 18.54 -1.90
N MET A 172 10.24 19.12 -1.19
CA MET A 172 10.24 20.55 -0.87
C MET A 172 10.30 21.46 -2.10
N LYS A 173 10.82 20.97 -3.23
CA LYS A 173 10.97 21.73 -4.47
C LYS A 173 9.75 21.61 -5.40
N ILE A 174 9.17 20.41 -5.50
CA ILE A 174 8.22 20.04 -6.55
C ILE A 174 6.77 20.07 -6.05
N MET A 175 6.54 19.60 -4.82
CA MET A 175 5.19 19.41 -4.31
C MET A 175 4.57 20.71 -3.80
N ASP A 176 3.24 20.67 -3.64
CA ASP A 176 2.47 21.81 -3.16
C ASP A 176 2.99 22.34 -1.80
N PRO A 177 3.24 23.65 -1.65
CA PRO A 177 3.71 24.22 -0.38
C PRO A 177 2.81 23.94 0.83
N ALA A 178 1.50 23.79 0.63
CA ALA A 178 0.57 23.45 1.70
C ALA A 178 0.74 22.01 2.19
N LEU A 179 1.20 21.10 1.32
CA LEU A 179 1.52 19.72 1.68
C LEU A 179 2.88 19.62 2.39
N THR A 180 3.85 20.43 1.97
CA THR A 180 5.22 20.41 2.50
C THR A 180 5.41 21.23 3.77
N ALA A 181 4.40 22.01 4.17
CA ALA A 181 4.38 22.71 5.44
C ALA A 181 4.55 21.69 6.59
N GLY A 182 5.61 21.84 7.38
CA GLY A 182 5.93 20.92 8.48
C GLY A 182 6.73 19.67 8.10
N MET A 183 7.15 19.53 6.84
CA MET A 183 7.94 18.37 6.36
C MET A 183 9.46 18.59 6.40
N ALA A 184 9.92 19.82 6.62
CA ALA A 184 11.34 20.19 6.53
C ALA A 184 12.22 19.43 7.55
N ASP A 185 11.71 19.27 8.77
CA ASP A 185 12.39 18.62 9.88
C ASP A 185 11.99 17.14 10.06
N GLU A 186 11.09 16.64 9.19
CA GLU A 186 10.66 15.25 9.24
C GLU A 186 11.76 14.33 8.67
N TRP A 187 11.87 13.15 9.30
CA TRP A 187 12.88 12.16 8.96
C TRP A 187 12.44 10.78 9.47
N MET A 188 12.78 9.74 8.69
CA MET A 188 12.63 8.35 9.10
C MET A 188 14.00 7.69 9.14
N ASP A 189 14.48 7.38 10.35
CA ASP A 189 15.80 6.83 10.56
C ASP A 189 15.91 5.39 10.03
N PRO A 190 16.76 5.11 9.03
CA PRO A 190 16.92 3.75 8.49
C PRO A 190 17.53 2.81 9.53
N GLN A 191 16.86 1.70 9.79
CA GLN A 191 17.25 0.68 10.77
C GLN A 191 17.19 -0.70 10.14
N ASP A 192 18.20 -1.53 10.37
CA ASP A 192 18.18 -2.90 9.88
C ASP A 192 17.27 -3.80 10.71
N VAL A 193 16.60 -4.72 10.03
CA VAL A 193 15.90 -5.85 10.64
C VAL A 193 16.21 -7.13 9.86
N SER A 194 15.89 -8.28 10.44
CA SER A 194 16.03 -9.60 9.80
C SER A 194 14.86 -10.49 10.19
N GLY A 195 14.56 -11.51 9.38
CA GLY A 195 13.44 -12.43 9.59
C GLY A 195 12.06 -11.80 9.38
N ALA A 196 11.99 -10.58 8.85
CA ALA A 196 10.74 -9.88 8.59
C ALA A 196 10.12 -10.30 7.24
N PRO A 197 8.78 -10.39 7.11
CA PRO A 197 8.14 -10.78 5.85
C PRO A 197 8.04 -9.62 4.84
N PHE A 198 8.52 -8.42 5.18
CA PHE A 198 8.47 -7.21 4.37
C PHE A 198 9.87 -6.75 3.96
N SER A 199 9.95 -5.99 2.85
CA SER A 199 11.21 -5.36 2.40
C SER A 199 11.55 -4.13 3.24
N ALA A 200 10.56 -3.29 3.53
CA ALA A 200 10.69 -2.17 4.44
C ALA A 200 9.37 -1.91 5.16
N TYR A 201 9.41 -1.09 6.21
CA TYR A 201 8.24 -0.68 6.97
C TYR A 201 8.45 0.71 7.59
N CYS A 202 7.48 1.60 7.38
CA CYS A 202 7.38 2.90 8.03
C CYS A 202 6.85 2.77 9.47
N ASP A 203 7.73 2.71 10.47
CA ASP A 203 7.36 2.83 11.88
C ASP A 203 7.23 4.31 12.27
N TYR A 204 6.14 4.91 11.79
CA TYR A 204 5.85 6.34 11.95
C TYR A 204 5.88 6.81 13.42
N PRO A 205 5.27 6.12 14.41
CA PRO A 205 5.31 6.54 15.81
C PRO A 205 6.73 6.69 16.37
N THR A 206 7.67 5.83 15.96
CA THR A 206 9.05 5.87 16.46
C THR A 206 10.04 6.49 15.49
N ARG A 207 9.57 6.98 14.35
CA ARG A 207 10.36 7.62 13.29
C ARG A 207 11.48 6.74 12.76
N ARG A 208 11.20 5.44 12.62
CA ARG A 208 12.14 4.43 12.09
C ARG A 208 11.66 3.83 10.77
N MET A 209 12.56 3.73 9.81
CA MET A 209 12.36 2.97 8.58
C MET A 209 13.05 1.62 8.74
N LEU A 210 12.27 0.58 9.03
CA LEU A 210 12.80 -0.77 9.20
C LEU A 210 13.08 -1.36 7.82
N ILE A 211 14.28 -1.87 7.58
CA ILE A 211 14.70 -2.43 6.28
C ILE A 211 15.21 -3.85 6.49
N ASN A 212 14.59 -4.80 5.80
CA ASN A 212 14.98 -6.20 5.92
C ASN A 212 16.22 -6.53 5.07
N LEU A 213 17.38 -6.58 5.71
CA LEU A 213 18.65 -6.85 5.03
C LEU A 213 18.84 -8.30 4.58
N ASP A 214 17.86 -9.19 4.84
CA ASP A 214 17.85 -10.54 4.27
C ASP A 214 17.54 -10.53 2.76
N PHE A 215 17.02 -9.43 2.23
CA PHE A 215 16.79 -9.26 0.80
C PHE A 215 17.93 -8.46 0.12
N PRO A 216 18.26 -8.78 -1.13
CA PRO A 216 19.14 -7.93 -1.94
C PRO A 216 18.40 -6.68 -2.41
N TYR A 217 19.12 -5.56 -2.49
CA TYR A 217 18.59 -4.30 -2.99
C TYR A 217 19.46 -3.74 -4.11
N THR A 218 18.83 -3.34 -5.20
CA THR A 218 19.48 -2.45 -6.18
C THR A 218 19.37 -1.00 -5.73
N ARG A 219 20.16 -0.10 -6.33
CA ARG A 219 20.02 1.34 -6.05
C ARG A 219 18.61 1.86 -6.39
N PHE A 220 18.02 1.37 -7.48
CA PHE A 220 16.61 1.66 -7.80
C PHE A 220 15.67 1.15 -6.70
N GLY A 221 15.86 -0.08 -6.20
CA GLY A 221 15.05 -0.64 -5.13
C GLY A 221 15.03 0.25 -3.88
N LEU A 222 16.20 0.76 -3.46
CA LEU A 222 16.29 1.72 -2.35
C LEU A 222 15.69 3.08 -2.70
N LYS A 223 15.80 3.52 -3.96
CA LYS A 223 15.20 4.79 -4.44
C LYS A 223 13.68 4.72 -4.37
N HIS A 224 13.08 3.61 -4.82
CA HIS A 224 11.65 3.35 -4.66
C HIS A 224 11.24 3.34 -3.19
N LEU A 225 11.99 2.62 -2.32
CA LEU A 225 11.70 2.61 -0.88
C LEU A 225 11.78 4.00 -0.23
N ALA A 226 12.72 4.85 -0.66
CA ALA A 226 12.81 6.23 -0.18
C ALA A 226 11.57 7.03 -0.49
N THR A 227 11.00 6.80 -1.68
CA THR A 227 9.77 7.46 -2.10
C THR A 227 8.52 6.84 -1.48
N HIS A 228 8.51 5.53 -1.25
CA HIS A 228 7.37 4.79 -0.75
C HIS A 228 7.19 4.96 0.77
N GLU A 229 8.24 4.69 1.55
CA GLU A 229 8.15 4.70 3.02
C GLU A 229 8.29 6.11 3.61
N ALA A 230 9.00 7.00 2.92
CA ALA A 230 9.31 8.34 3.40
C ALA A 230 8.71 9.45 2.52
N PHE A 231 9.47 9.95 1.55
CA PHE A 231 9.18 11.20 0.85
C PHE A 231 8.94 10.93 -0.64
N PRO A 232 7.71 11.01 -1.18
CA PRO A 232 6.53 11.63 -0.60
C PRO A 232 5.52 10.63 0.00
N GLY A 233 5.83 9.35 0.13
CA GLY A 233 4.86 8.32 0.49
C GLY A 233 4.41 8.35 1.96
N HIS A 234 4.51 7.22 2.66
CA HIS A 234 3.84 7.02 3.95
C HIS A 234 4.15 8.10 4.99
N THR A 235 5.39 8.57 5.09
CA THR A 235 5.75 9.60 6.09
C THR A 235 5.02 10.91 5.83
N VAL A 236 5.06 11.42 4.60
CA VAL A 236 4.38 12.68 4.25
C VAL A 236 2.85 12.50 4.34
N HIS A 237 2.34 11.35 3.90
CA HIS A 237 0.91 11.04 3.99
C HIS A 237 0.40 11.03 5.44
N LEU A 238 1.08 10.31 6.33
CA LEU A 238 0.73 10.24 7.75
C LEU A 238 0.91 11.58 8.44
N LYS A 239 2.00 12.31 8.16
CA LYS A 239 2.24 13.63 8.74
C LYS A 239 1.21 14.65 8.30
N HIS A 240 0.81 14.63 7.03
CA HIS A 240 -0.22 15.55 6.57
C HIS A 240 -1.57 15.26 7.22
N ARG A 241 -1.94 13.97 7.35
CA ARG A 241 -3.16 13.54 8.06
C ARG A 241 -3.13 13.95 9.53
N GLU A 242 -2.01 13.77 10.22
CA GLU A 242 -1.79 14.21 11.61
C GLU A 242 -2.12 15.71 11.75
N MET A 243 -1.52 16.53 10.89
CA MET A 243 -1.70 17.99 10.91
C MET A 243 -3.13 18.40 10.57
N MET A 244 -3.76 17.74 9.59
CA MET A 244 -5.11 18.07 9.13
C MET A 244 -6.17 17.68 10.15
N VAL A 245 -6.02 16.54 10.83
CA VAL A 245 -6.91 16.11 11.92
C VAL A 245 -6.74 17.05 13.12
N ALA A 246 -5.50 17.36 13.52
CA ALA A 246 -5.24 18.30 14.62
C ALA A 246 -5.81 19.71 14.36
N ALA A 247 -5.84 20.14 13.09
CA ALA A 247 -6.42 21.40 12.67
C ALA A 247 -7.95 21.37 12.46
N GLY A 248 -8.61 20.21 12.63
CA GLY A 248 -10.05 20.04 12.37
C GLY A 248 -10.45 20.16 10.90
N LYS A 249 -9.50 19.98 9.98
CA LYS A 249 -9.70 20.06 8.51
C LYS A 249 -9.88 18.69 7.86
N MET A 250 -9.49 17.62 8.55
CA MET A 250 -9.77 16.24 8.18
C MET A 250 -10.60 15.60 9.30
N PRO A 251 -11.70 14.89 8.97
CA PRO A 251 -12.47 14.17 9.98
C PRO A 251 -11.65 13.04 10.63
N LEU A 252 -12.06 12.61 11.83
CA LEU A 252 -11.24 11.72 12.67
C LEU A 252 -10.96 10.33 12.07
N ASP A 253 -11.80 9.81 11.16
CA ASP A 253 -11.51 8.56 10.44
C ASP A 253 -10.26 8.67 9.57
N GLY A 254 -9.94 9.88 9.12
CA GLY A 254 -8.68 10.19 8.47
C GLY A 254 -7.46 10.05 9.39
N ALA A 255 -7.61 9.80 10.69
CA ALA A 255 -6.48 9.56 11.59
C ALA A 255 -5.97 8.11 11.57
N GLN A 256 -6.74 7.14 11.06
CA GLN A 256 -6.45 5.71 11.19
C GLN A 256 -5.95 5.11 9.87
N VAL A 257 -4.83 4.39 9.89
CA VAL A 257 -4.50 3.43 8.82
C VAL A 257 -5.22 2.15 9.15
N VAL A 258 -6.12 1.70 8.28
CA VAL A 258 -6.92 0.50 8.50
C VAL A 258 -6.45 -0.58 7.53
N THR A 259 -5.82 -1.62 8.06
CA THR A 259 -5.26 -2.74 7.31
C THR A 259 -6.35 -3.47 6.54
N SER A 260 -6.04 -3.85 5.30
CA SER A 260 -6.90 -4.69 4.45
C SER A 260 -8.34 -4.18 4.40
N SER A 261 -8.50 -2.89 4.14
CA SER A 261 -9.78 -2.20 4.08
C SER A 261 -9.93 -1.44 2.76
N ALA A 262 -11.07 -0.77 2.60
CA ALA A 262 -11.38 0.05 1.43
C ALA A 262 -10.33 1.16 1.18
N SER A 263 -9.65 1.61 2.24
CA SER A 263 -8.63 2.66 2.16
C SER A 263 -7.24 2.14 1.78
N SER A 264 -6.98 0.83 1.90
CA SER A 264 -5.62 0.27 1.79
C SER A 264 -5.01 0.47 0.40
N ALA A 265 -5.79 0.28 -0.67
CA ALA A 265 -5.30 0.45 -2.03
C ALA A 265 -4.82 1.88 -2.29
N LEU A 266 -5.50 2.90 -1.75
CA LEU A 266 -5.06 4.28 -1.94
C LEU A 266 -3.86 4.61 -1.06
N PHE A 267 -3.82 4.08 0.15
CA PHE A 267 -2.68 4.26 1.04
C PHE A 267 -1.37 3.76 0.41
N GLU A 268 -1.38 2.54 -0.14
CA GLU A 268 -0.25 1.95 -0.87
C GLU A 268 -0.01 2.61 -2.22
N GLY A 269 -1.08 2.87 -2.99
CA GLY A 269 -0.98 3.46 -4.33
C GLY A 269 -0.34 4.86 -4.34
N ILE A 270 -0.60 5.67 -3.32
CA ILE A 270 0.04 6.97 -3.12
C ILE A 270 1.55 6.81 -2.89
N ALA A 271 1.94 5.82 -2.08
CA ALA A 271 3.34 5.52 -1.77
C ALA A 271 4.09 4.96 -2.98
N ASP A 272 3.52 3.96 -3.67
CA ASP A 272 4.08 3.35 -4.89
C ASP A 272 4.20 4.36 -6.04
N ASN A 273 3.35 5.40 -6.09
CA ASN A 273 3.47 6.47 -7.09
C ASN A 273 4.43 7.61 -6.70
N GLY A 274 5.05 7.55 -5.52
CA GLY A 274 5.90 8.62 -5.01
C GLY A 274 7.05 9.00 -5.96
N ILE A 275 7.65 8.02 -6.63
CA ILE A 275 8.72 8.27 -7.60
C ILE A 275 8.26 9.09 -8.83
N PHE A 276 7.01 8.92 -9.26
CA PHE A 276 6.44 9.68 -10.38
C PHE A 276 6.04 11.09 -9.94
N PHE A 277 5.54 11.27 -8.71
CA PHE A 277 5.23 12.59 -8.17
C PHE A 277 6.47 13.48 -8.08
N LEU A 278 7.64 12.87 -7.83
CA LEU A 278 8.91 13.57 -7.76
C LEU A 278 9.63 13.71 -9.10
N ASP A 279 9.02 13.26 -10.20
CA ASP A 279 9.64 13.20 -11.53
C ASP A 279 11.04 12.59 -11.46
N TRP A 280 11.11 11.41 -10.82
CA TRP A 280 12.36 10.78 -10.44
C TRP A 280 12.57 9.40 -11.06
N VAL A 281 11.94 9.13 -12.20
CA VAL A 281 12.29 7.99 -13.08
C VAL A 281 13.26 8.50 -14.13
N GLU A 282 14.55 8.17 -13.99
CA GLU A 282 15.65 8.74 -14.77
C GLU A 282 16.35 7.64 -15.59
N GLY A 283 16.01 7.57 -16.88
CA GLY A 283 16.65 6.67 -17.83
C GLY A 283 16.19 5.21 -17.74
N PRO A 284 16.79 4.32 -18.57
CA PRO A 284 16.30 2.96 -18.76
C PRO A 284 16.39 2.09 -17.49
N SER A 285 17.38 2.31 -16.62
CA SER A 285 17.52 1.52 -15.38
C SER A 285 16.34 1.71 -14.42
N ASP A 286 15.84 2.94 -14.29
CA ASP A 286 14.66 3.21 -13.45
C ASP A 286 13.36 2.73 -14.12
N VAL A 287 13.26 2.84 -15.45
CA VAL A 287 12.13 2.29 -16.22
C VAL A 287 12.03 0.78 -16.03
N LEU A 288 13.17 0.07 -16.12
CA LEU A 288 13.26 -1.35 -15.81
C LEU A 288 12.81 -1.63 -14.37
N GLY A 289 13.35 -0.89 -13.40
CA GLY A 289 13.04 -1.05 -11.99
C GLY A 289 11.54 -0.93 -11.68
N VAL A 290 10.88 0.09 -12.25
CA VAL A 290 9.43 0.29 -12.14
C VAL A 290 8.67 -0.90 -12.72
N ALA A 291 9.01 -1.33 -13.94
CA ALA A 291 8.33 -2.44 -14.60
C ALA A 291 8.52 -3.75 -13.82
N LEU A 292 9.70 -3.99 -13.27
CA LEU A 292 10.00 -5.17 -12.45
C LEU A 292 9.24 -5.17 -11.11
N GLN A 293 9.15 -4.02 -10.44
CA GLN A 293 8.35 -3.88 -9.21
C GLN A 293 6.87 -4.16 -9.50
N ARG A 294 6.31 -3.57 -10.57
CA ARG A 294 4.92 -3.78 -10.99
C ARG A 294 4.65 -5.23 -11.37
N LEU A 295 5.54 -5.87 -12.12
CA LEU A 295 5.47 -7.30 -12.44
C LEU A 295 5.42 -8.15 -11.18
N ARG A 296 6.37 -7.94 -10.25
CA ARG A 296 6.44 -8.69 -8.98
C ARG A 296 5.21 -8.45 -8.10
N SER A 297 4.63 -7.24 -8.12
CA SER A 297 3.38 -6.93 -7.42
C SER A 297 2.17 -7.63 -8.04
N ALA A 298 2.06 -7.60 -9.38
CA ALA A 298 1.01 -8.28 -10.12
C ALA A 298 1.05 -9.80 -9.92
N THR A 299 2.23 -10.42 -9.95
CA THR A 299 2.36 -11.86 -9.71
C THR A 299 1.99 -12.25 -8.28
N ARG A 300 2.18 -11.37 -7.29
CA ARG A 300 1.69 -11.61 -5.91
C ARG A 300 0.16 -11.63 -5.83
N CYS A 301 -0.53 -10.80 -6.61
CA CYS A 301 -2.00 -10.86 -6.74
C CYS A 301 -2.42 -12.22 -7.30
N ASN A 302 -1.78 -12.68 -8.39
CA ASN A 302 -2.07 -13.98 -8.98
C ASN A 302 -1.78 -15.14 -8.00
N ALA A 303 -0.71 -15.04 -7.20
CA ALA A 303 -0.38 -16.01 -6.16
C ALA A 303 -1.48 -16.10 -5.09
N ALA A 304 -2.01 -14.95 -4.64
CA ALA A 304 -3.11 -14.91 -3.68
C ALA A 304 -4.39 -15.52 -4.27
N TRP A 305 -4.70 -15.25 -5.54
CA TRP A 305 -5.82 -15.88 -6.24
C TRP A 305 -5.66 -17.40 -6.33
N MET A 306 -4.49 -17.88 -6.76
CA MET A 306 -4.17 -19.31 -6.82
C MET A 306 -4.38 -20.00 -5.47
N MET A 307 -3.96 -19.37 -4.37
CA MET A 307 -4.12 -19.95 -3.04
C MET A 307 -5.59 -19.97 -2.59
N HIS A 308 -6.27 -18.84 -2.71
CA HIS A 308 -7.53 -18.61 -1.98
C HIS A 308 -8.81 -18.73 -2.80
N ALA A 309 -8.70 -18.66 -4.13
CA ALA A 309 -9.81 -18.95 -5.04
C ALA A 309 -9.66 -20.33 -5.68
N GLU A 310 -8.43 -20.76 -5.98
CA GLU A 310 -8.18 -22.04 -6.67
C GLU A 310 -7.73 -23.17 -5.73
N GLY A 311 -7.45 -22.88 -4.46
CA GLY A 311 -7.09 -23.88 -3.45
C GLY A 311 -5.69 -24.50 -3.63
N LYS A 312 -4.79 -23.84 -4.37
CA LYS A 312 -3.42 -24.33 -4.57
C LYS A 312 -2.57 -24.15 -3.33
N SER A 313 -1.71 -25.13 -3.06
CA SER A 313 -0.73 -25.06 -1.99
C SER A 313 0.41 -24.09 -2.32
N LEU A 314 1.11 -23.61 -1.29
CA LEU A 314 2.30 -22.76 -1.48
C LEU A 314 3.39 -23.47 -2.31
N ASP A 315 3.50 -24.79 -2.19
CA ASP A 315 4.46 -25.60 -2.95
C ASP A 315 4.15 -25.66 -4.45
N GLU A 316 2.87 -25.60 -4.83
CA GLU A 316 2.44 -25.49 -6.23
C GLU A 316 2.61 -24.07 -6.78
N ILE A 317 2.44 -23.05 -5.93
CA ILE A 317 2.47 -21.64 -6.32
C ILE A 317 3.91 -21.15 -6.50
N VAL A 318 4.81 -21.47 -5.57
CA VAL A 318 6.16 -20.90 -5.52
C VAL A 318 6.94 -21.08 -6.83
N PRO A 319 7.02 -22.28 -7.46
CA PRO A 319 7.77 -22.45 -8.69
C PRO A 319 7.22 -21.61 -9.85
N VAL A 320 5.89 -21.47 -9.94
CA VAL A 320 5.22 -20.68 -10.99
C VAL A 320 5.52 -19.20 -10.81
N ILE A 321 5.37 -18.68 -9.59
CA ILE A 321 5.57 -17.26 -9.31
C ILE A 321 7.04 -16.88 -9.39
N ALA A 322 7.95 -17.72 -8.86
CA ALA A 322 9.39 -17.52 -8.95
C ALA A 322 9.85 -17.33 -10.40
N ALA A 323 9.40 -18.22 -11.30
CA ALA A 323 9.71 -18.11 -12.72
C ALA A 323 9.11 -16.84 -13.35
N GLN A 324 7.84 -16.54 -13.08
CA GLN A 324 7.17 -15.37 -13.68
C GLN A 324 7.70 -14.02 -13.20
N ALA A 325 8.23 -13.97 -11.98
CA ALA A 325 8.70 -12.77 -11.29
C ALA A 325 10.23 -12.57 -11.36
N PHE A 326 10.94 -13.48 -12.05
CA PHE A 326 12.40 -13.55 -12.12
C PHE A 326 13.03 -13.54 -10.72
N GLN A 327 12.64 -14.51 -9.90
CA GLN A 327 13.16 -14.68 -8.53
C GLN A 327 13.50 -16.15 -8.28
N THR A 328 14.35 -16.42 -7.29
CA THR A 328 14.56 -17.78 -6.81
C THR A 328 13.33 -18.30 -6.06
N PRO A 329 13.08 -19.62 -6.05
CA PRO A 329 12.01 -20.22 -5.25
C PRO A 329 12.07 -19.85 -3.77
N GLU A 330 13.27 -19.72 -3.19
CA GLU A 330 13.48 -19.36 -1.78
C GLU A 330 13.00 -17.92 -1.52
N THR A 331 13.38 -16.98 -2.39
CA THR A 331 12.97 -15.58 -2.30
C THR A 331 11.46 -15.45 -2.48
N ALA A 332 10.91 -16.12 -3.49
CA ALA A 332 9.47 -16.13 -3.74
C ALA A 332 8.70 -16.70 -2.54
N ARG A 333 9.16 -17.81 -1.95
CA ARG A 333 8.53 -18.42 -0.77
C ARG A 333 8.51 -17.46 0.41
N GLY A 334 9.63 -16.80 0.73
CA GLY A 334 9.69 -15.81 1.81
C GLY A 334 8.70 -14.65 1.58
N ARG A 335 8.63 -14.14 0.35
CA ARG A 335 7.71 -13.06 -0.03
C ARG A 335 6.24 -13.48 -0.13
N LEU A 336 5.94 -14.76 -0.25
CA LEU A 336 4.56 -15.26 -0.33
C LEU A 336 4.07 -15.83 1.02
N ALA A 337 4.94 -15.92 2.02
CA ALA A 337 4.60 -16.52 3.32
C ALA A 337 3.42 -15.82 4.01
N PHE A 338 3.27 -14.51 3.84
CA PHE A 338 2.17 -13.77 4.47
C PHE A 338 0.79 -14.07 3.86
N LEU A 339 0.72 -14.74 2.70
CA LEU A 339 -0.55 -15.15 2.07
C LEU A 339 -1.32 -16.16 2.93
N THR A 340 -0.68 -16.83 3.87
CA THR A 340 -1.36 -17.75 4.80
C THR A 340 -2.07 -17.01 5.94
N HIS A 341 -1.88 -15.69 6.07
CA HIS A 341 -2.50 -14.89 7.11
C HIS A 341 -3.80 -14.27 6.61
N ASP A 342 -4.91 -14.61 7.25
CA ASP A 342 -6.26 -14.31 6.77
C ASP A 342 -6.53 -12.80 6.64
N LEU A 343 -6.06 -11.98 7.58
CA LEU A 343 -6.16 -10.52 7.44
C LEU A 343 -5.29 -9.97 6.28
N ARG A 344 -4.13 -10.56 5.99
CA ARG A 344 -3.12 -9.98 5.09
C ARG A 344 -3.22 -10.49 3.65
N MET A 345 -3.83 -11.65 3.42
CA MET A 345 -3.95 -12.22 2.08
C MET A 345 -4.62 -11.28 1.05
N PRO A 346 -5.68 -10.49 1.36
CA PRO A 346 -6.26 -9.59 0.36
C PRO A 346 -5.42 -8.31 0.21
N PHE A 347 -4.59 -7.97 1.20
CA PHE A 347 -3.79 -6.76 1.23
C PHE A 347 -2.79 -6.67 0.08
N VAL A 348 -2.36 -7.78 -0.52
CA VAL A 348 -1.44 -7.74 -1.68
C VAL A 348 -1.96 -6.94 -2.84
N TYR A 349 -3.28 -6.91 -3.00
CA TYR A 349 -3.91 -6.16 -4.07
C TYR A 349 -3.84 -4.65 -3.83
N ALA A 350 -3.65 -4.21 -2.58
CA ALA A 350 -3.48 -2.79 -2.28
C ALA A 350 -2.29 -2.20 -3.02
N TYR A 351 -1.18 -2.93 -3.12
CA TYR A 351 0.01 -2.49 -3.85
C TYR A 351 -0.28 -2.34 -5.34
N TRP A 352 -0.55 -3.44 -6.06
CA TRP A 352 -0.69 -3.38 -7.52
C TRP A 352 -1.93 -2.58 -7.96
N SER A 353 -3.11 -2.88 -7.41
CA SER A 353 -4.33 -2.16 -7.82
C SER A 353 -4.32 -0.70 -7.36
N GLY A 354 -3.70 -0.41 -6.21
CA GLY A 354 -3.51 0.95 -5.73
C GLY A 354 -2.60 1.76 -6.62
N ASP A 355 -1.41 1.22 -6.96
CA ASP A 355 -0.48 1.85 -7.90
C ASP A 355 -1.17 2.14 -9.23
N GLN A 356 -1.85 1.16 -9.81
CA GLN A 356 -2.53 1.33 -11.09
C GLN A 356 -3.64 2.41 -11.03
N ALA A 357 -4.41 2.47 -9.95
CA ALA A 357 -5.47 3.47 -9.78
C ALA A 357 -4.91 4.90 -9.66
N VAL A 358 -3.89 5.09 -8.81
CA VAL A 358 -3.26 6.40 -8.60
C VAL A 358 -2.47 6.82 -9.85
N HIS A 359 -1.78 5.90 -10.50
CA HIS A 359 -1.01 6.17 -11.71
C HIS A 359 -1.91 6.56 -12.90
N ALA A 360 -3.06 5.89 -13.06
CA ALA A 360 -4.02 6.24 -14.09
C ALA A 360 -4.55 7.67 -13.92
N ALA A 361 -4.90 8.06 -12.69
CA ALA A 361 -5.27 9.45 -12.38
C ALA A 361 -4.10 10.41 -12.62
N TRP A 362 -2.90 10.10 -12.11
CA TRP A 362 -1.73 10.97 -12.24
C TRP A 362 -1.35 11.28 -13.69
N THR A 363 -1.40 10.27 -14.56
CA THR A 363 -0.98 10.38 -15.96
C THR A 363 -2.01 11.10 -16.85
N SER A 364 -3.26 11.25 -16.40
CA SER A 364 -4.27 12.06 -17.11
C SER A 364 -4.14 13.56 -16.84
N LEU A 365 -3.40 13.95 -15.80
CA LEU A 365 -3.30 15.35 -15.34
C LEU A 365 -2.32 16.18 -16.17
N GLN A 366 -2.72 17.42 -16.45
CA GLN A 366 -1.81 18.48 -16.86
C GLN A 366 -0.97 19.00 -15.68
N PRO A 367 0.23 19.56 -15.91
CA PRO A 367 1.12 20.02 -14.85
C PRO A 367 0.46 20.95 -13.82
N GLU A 368 -0.43 21.85 -14.27
CA GLU A 368 -1.10 22.84 -13.42
C GLU A 368 -2.14 22.21 -12.48
N GLN A 369 -2.60 20.99 -12.78
CA GLN A 369 -3.60 20.27 -11.98
C GLN A 369 -2.95 19.46 -10.84
N ARG A 370 -1.63 19.19 -10.91
CA ARG A 370 -0.91 18.32 -9.98
C ARG A 370 -0.95 18.83 -8.53
N GLY A 371 -0.89 20.15 -8.33
CA GLY A 371 -1.02 20.76 -7.00
C GLY A 371 -2.38 20.47 -6.34
N ALA A 372 -3.46 20.57 -7.12
CA ALA A 372 -4.80 20.23 -6.62
C ALA A 372 -4.94 18.73 -6.34
N PHE A 373 -4.41 17.89 -7.22
CA PHE A 373 -4.39 16.44 -7.04
C PHE A 373 -3.67 16.03 -5.75
N TRP A 374 -2.47 16.57 -5.49
CA TRP A 374 -1.75 16.27 -4.24
C TRP A 374 -2.51 16.72 -2.99
N ARG A 375 -3.13 17.90 -2.99
CA ARG A 375 -3.94 18.34 -1.85
C ARG A 375 -5.13 17.41 -1.60
N ASP A 376 -5.71 16.86 -2.66
CA ASP A 376 -6.83 15.93 -2.54
C ASP A 376 -6.39 14.55 -2.03
N ILE A 377 -5.47 13.87 -2.73
CA ILE A 377 -5.11 12.48 -2.37
C ILE A 377 -4.41 12.34 -1.01
N TYR A 378 -3.77 13.40 -0.49
CA TYR A 378 -3.20 13.42 0.85
C TYR A 378 -4.18 13.93 1.92
N GLY A 379 -5.16 14.76 1.51
CA GLY A 379 -6.09 15.48 2.40
C GLY A 379 -7.50 14.90 2.46
N THR A 380 -7.83 13.96 1.58
CA THR A 380 -9.14 13.32 1.45
C THR A 380 -8.95 11.80 1.44
N MET A 381 -9.81 11.08 2.17
CA MET A 381 -9.81 9.63 2.13
C MET A 381 -10.53 9.12 0.87
N HIS A 382 -9.84 8.28 0.09
CA HIS A 382 -10.34 7.70 -1.14
C HIS A 382 -10.26 6.17 -1.14
N THR A 383 -11.04 5.61 -2.05
CA THR A 383 -10.99 4.24 -2.58
C THR A 383 -10.69 4.33 -4.08
N PRO A 384 -10.36 3.22 -4.77
CA PRO A 384 -10.06 3.28 -6.20
C PRO A 384 -11.22 3.87 -7.01
N ARG A 385 -12.46 3.52 -6.65
CA ARG A 385 -13.67 4.03 -7.32
C ARG A 385 -13.91 5.51 -7.07
N THR A 386 -13.77 5.96 -5.82
CA THR A 386 -14.00 7.38 -5.50
C THR A 386 -12.93 8.27 -6.10
N LEU A 387 -11.67 7.83 -6.18
CA LEU A 387 -10.62 8.55 -6.92
C LEU A 387 -10.98 8.65 -8.41
N ALA A 388 -11.36 7.54 -9.04
CA ALA A 388 -11.76 7.52 -10.45
C ALA A 388 -12.98 8.40 -10.74
N SER A 389 -13.91 8.57 -9.78
CA SER A 389 -15.05 9.48 -9.95
C SER A 389 -14.66 10.96 -10.04
N VAL A 390 -13.46 11.31 -9.57
CA VAL A 390 -12.93 12.69 -9.58
C VAL A 390 -11.97 12.90 -10.74
N TYR A 391 -11.16 11.90 -11.09
CA TYR A 391 -10.02 12.02 -12.01
C TYR A 391 -10.02 11.05 -13.21
N GLY A 392 -11.05 10.21 -13.33
CA GLY A 392 -11.17 9.15 -14.34
C GLY A 392 -11.94 9.51 -15.60
#